data_AF-A0A955IH49-F1
#
_entry.id   AF-A0A955IH49-F1
#
_cell.length_a   1.000
_cell.length_b   1.000
_cell.length_c   1.000
_cell.angle_alpha   90.00
_cell.angle_beta   90.00
_cell.angle_gamma   90.00
#
_symmetry.space_group_name_H-M   'P 1'
#
loop_
_entity.id
_entity.type
_entity.pdbx_description
1 polymer ?
#
loop_
_entity_poly.entity_id
_entity_poly.type
_entity_poly.pdbx_seq_one_letter_code
_entity_poly.pdbx_strand_id
1 'polypeptide(L)' 'MIRLSPIRVVGPDNEQIGVIETPAAIRMAEERGLDLVEIVPNSRPPVCKIMDYG' A
#
# COMPACT_ATOMS: atom_id res chain seq x y z
N MET A 1 -0.89 -1.86 -11.87
CA MET A 1 -0.89 -3.15 -11.13
C MET A 1 0.47 -3.34 -10.48
N ILE A 2 0.53 -3.19 -9.15
CA ILE A 2 1.74 -3.43 -8.37
C ILE A 2 1.95 -4.95 -8.29
N ARG A 3 3.11 -5.45 -8.74
CA ARG A 3 3.45 -6.89 -8.73
C ARG A 3 4.57 -7.24 -7.75
N LEU A 4 5.20 -6.24 -7.15
CA LEU A 4 6.27 -6.43 -6.17
C LEU A 4 5.67 -6.84 -4.83
N SER A 5 6.25 -7.83 -4.17
CA SER A 5 5.90 -8.27 -2.82
C SER A 5 7.19 -8.76 -2.12
N PRO A 6 7.38 -8.48 -0.82
CA PRO A 6 6.51 -7.73 0.08
C PRO A 6 6.65 -6.20 -0.09
N ILE A 7 5.66 -5.45 0.40
CA ILE A 7 5.64 -3.97 0.39
C ILE A 7 5.46 -3.42 1.80
N ARG A 8 6.01 -2.23 2.07
CA ARG A 8 5.71 -1.47 3.29
C ARG A 8 4.47 -0.62 3.05
N VAL A 9 3.47 -0.73 3.91
CA VAL A 9 2.18 -0.05 3.75
C VAL A 9 1.96 0.98 4.84
N VAL A 10 1.51 2.16 4.41
CA VAL A 10 1.04 3.25 5.26
C VAL A 10 -0.46 3.47 5.00
N GLY A 11 -1.25 3.60 6.05
CA GLY A 11 -2.69 3.89 5.97
C GLY A 11 -2.98 5.36 5.62
N PRO A 12 -4.26 5.70 5.41
CA PRO A 12 -4.68 7.06 5.02
C PRO A 12 -4.25 8.13 6.04
N ASP A 13 -4.36 7.84 7.34
CA ASP A 13 -4.01 8.75 8.44
C ASP A 13 -2.55 8.65 8.89
N ASN A 14 -1.64 8.29 7.97
CA ASN A 14 -0.23 8.00 8.24
C ASN A 14 -0.01 6.86 9.27
N GLU A 15 -1.01 6.00 9.46
CA GLU A 15 -0.94 4.78 10.25
C GLU A 15 0.11 3.82 9.65
N GLN A 16 1.02 3.28 10.47
CA GLN A 16 1.99 2.29 10.01
C GLN A 16 1.38 0.89 10.06
N ILE A 17 0.99 0.34 8.91
CA ILE A 17 0.45 -1.03 8.82
C ILE A 17 1.59 -2.06 8.87
N GLY A 18 2.76 -1.70 8.33
CA GLY A 18 3.96 -2.54 8.34
C GLY A 18 4.27 -3.16 6.99
N VAL A 19 5.06 -4.25 6.99
CA VAL A 19 5.47 -4.94 5.75
C VAL A 19 4.57 -6.15 5.53
N ILE A 20 3.85 -6.16 4.41
CA ILE A 20 2.84 -7.18 4.09
C ILE A 20 2.88 -7.57 2.62
N GLU A 21 2.17 -8.63 2.27
CA GLU A 21 1.97 -9.06 0.89
C GLU A 21 1.08 -8.08 0.13
N THR A 22 1.43 -7.80 -1.13
CA THR A 22 0.69 -6.86 -1.99
C THR A 22 -0.79 -7.20 -2.17
N PRO A 23 -1.21 -8.47 -2.36
CA PRO A 23 -2.63 -8.83 -2.39
C PRO A 23 -3.39 -8.47 -1.11
N ALA A 24 -2.75 -8.56 0.06
CA ALA A 24 -3.37 -8.18 1.32
C ALA A 24 -3.54 -6.65 1.40
N ALA A 25 -2.56 -5.89 0.93
CA ALA A 25 -2.64 -4.43 0.87
C ALA A 25 -3.71 -3.93 -0.10
N ILE A 26 -3.83 -4.56 -1.28
CA ILE A 26 -4.89 -4.27 -2.26
C ILE A 26 -6.27 -4.51 -1.62
N ARG A 27 -6.46 -5.67 -0.98
CA ARG A 27 -7.73 -5.98 -0.31
C ARG A 27 -8.06 -4.96 0.79
N MET A 28 -7.08 -4.53 1.58
CA MET A 28 -7.29 -3.49 2.61
C MET A 28 -7.70 -2.13 2.03
N ALA A 29 -7.17 -1.77 0.85
CA ALA A 29 -7.57 -0.55 0.16
C ALA A 29 -9.01 -0.68 -0.37
N GLU A 30 -9.33 -1.81 -1.03
CA GLU A 30 -10.67 -2.12 -1.55
C GLU A 30 -11.75 -2.15 -0.44
N GLU A 31 -11.46 -2.79 0.70
CA GLU A 31 -12.36 -2.86 1.86
C GLU A 31 -12.68 -1.46 2.43
N ARG A 32 -11.78 -0.49 2.24
CA ARG A 32 -11.94 0.91 2.67
C ARG A 32 -12.48 1.81 1.56
N GLY A 33 -12.66 1.31 0.34
CA GLY A 33 -13.04 2.11 -0.82
C GLY A 33 -11.97 3.13 -1.22
N LEU A 34 -10.70 2.80 -1.00
CA LEU A 34 -9.52 3.64 -1.31
C LEU A 34 -8.60 2.92 -2.29
N ASP A 35 -7.55 3.62 -2.74
CA ASP A 35 -6.53 3.09 -3.64
C ASP A 35 -5.24 2.74 -2.92
N LEU A 36 -4.53 1.74 -3.44
CA LEU A 36 -3.15 1.44 -3.04
C LEU A 36 -2.19 2.12 -4.02
N VAL A 37 -1.52 3.17 -3.55
CA VAL A 37 -0.60 3.98 -4.36
C VAL A 37 0.84 3.73 -3.95
N GLU A 38 1.70 3.42 -4.92
CA GLU A 38 3.14 3.32 -4.69
C GLU A 38 3.75 4.72 -4.60
N ILE A 39 4.30 5.08 -3.43
CA ILE A 39 4.85 6.42 -3.16
C ILE A 39 6.38 6.44 -3.19
N VAL A 40 7.04 5.34 -2.86
CA VAL A 40 8.50 5.20 -2.91
C VAL A 40 8.87 3.87 -3.58
N PRO A 41 8.92 3.79 -4.92
CA PRO A 41 9.13 2.55 -5.64
C PRO A 41 10.55 1.97 -5.49
N ASN A 42 11.53 2.83 -5.21
CA ASN A 42 12.94 2.44 -5.16
C ASN A 42 13.39 1.91 -3.79
N SER A 43 12.53 1.93 -2.77
CA SER A 43 12.87 1.38 -1.45
C SER A 43 12.79 -0.15 -1.45
N ARG A 44 13.47 -0.78 -0.48
CA ARG A 44 13.42 -2.23 -0.27
C ARG A 44 12.96 -2.53 1.16
N PRO A 45 11.69 -2.94 1.38
CA PRO A 45 10.62 -3.09 0.39
C PRO A 45 10.07 -1.73 -0.13
N PRO A 46 9.42 -1.68 -1.31
CA PRO A 46 8.74 -0.48 -1.81
C PRO A 46 7.73 0.05 -0.80
N VAL A 47 7.58 1.38 -0.70
CA VAL A 47 6.55 1.99 0.17
C VAL A 47 5.31 2.31 -0.64
N CYS A 48 4.18 1.78 -0.20
CA CYS A 48 2.84 2.08 -0.71
C CYS A 48 2.00 2.76 0.37
N LYS A 49 1.08 3.63 -0.03
CA LYS A 49 0.10 4.30 0.83
C LYS A 49 -1.31 3.95 0.38
N ILE A 50 -2.18 3.65 1.34
CA ILE A 50 -3.62 3.55 1.12
C ILE A 50 -4.19 4.96 1.23
N MET A 51 -4.75 5.48 0.15
CA MET A 51 -5.28 6.84 0.04
C MET A 51 -6.28 6.93 -1.10
N ASP A 52 -7.12 7.97 -1.10
CA ASP A 52 -7.95 8.29 -2.25
C ASP A 52 -7.06 8.85 -3.37
N TYR A 53 -6.98 8.15 -4.50
CA TYR A 53 -6.22 8.52 -5.68
C TYR A 53 -7.13 8.42 -6.91
N GLY A 54 -8.22 9.20 -6.88
CA GLY A 54 -9.08 9.43 -8.04
C GLY A 54 -8.35 9.94 -9.28
#